data_AF-A0A918CBL0-F1
#
_entry.id   AF-A0A918CBL0-F1
#
_cell.length_a   1.000
_cell.length_b   1.000
_cell.length_c   1.000
_cell.angle_alpha   90.00
_cell.angle_beta   90.00
_cell.angle_gamma   90.00
#
_symmetry.space_group_name_H-M   'P 1'
#
loop_
_entity.id
_entity.type
_entity.pdbx_description
1 polymer ?
#
loop_
_entity_poly.entity_id
_entity_poly.type
_entity_poly.pdbx_seq_one_letter_code
_entity_poly.pdbx_strand_id
1 'polypeptide(L)'
;MPRRAACLPPAPHRWTYPVAMSTNPAPNGRLSPAVYRRRRLMVLLGVVAVIVAIVLVIVRPGSSQGDEKTAPPAAKTTDSPASTAPETVLPTEETAADGAPCDPSQVLVEAVTDMGQYQAGEQPQLSVSITNTGKNVCVLNAGTAAQEFTISSGDEVYWRSSDCQSDAIDAQVSLTPGTPVSSAVPIVWDRTRSSTDTCTGAREAVPADGASYHLEVTVDGIASAETKQFLLY
;
A
#
# COMPACT_ATOMS: atom_id res chain seq x y z
N MET A 1 3.46 61.13 63.04
CA MET A 1 4.57 61.77 62.29
C MET A 1 5.87 61.42 63.01
N PRO A 2 6.80 60.71 62.34
CA PRO A 2 7.96 61.40 61.78
C PRO A 2 8.34 60.92 60.37
N ARG A 3 9.28 61.68 59.79
CA ARG A 3 9.62 61.85 58.38
C ARG A 3 10.38 60.66 57.79
N ARG A 4 10.03 60.32 56.55
CA ARG A 4 10.76 59.41 55.66
C ARG A 4 12.11 60.04 55.26
N ALA A 5 13.21 59.34 55.52
CA ALA A 5 14.51 59.61 54.90
C ALA A 5 14.59 58.82 53.58
N ALA A 6 14.91 59.53 52.49
CA ALA A 6 15.05 58.97 51.16
C ALA A 6 16.41 58.28 51.00
N CYS A 7 16.41 57.00 50.66
CA CYS A 7 17.59 56.31 50.13
C CYS A 7 17.64 56.52 48.61
N LEU A 8 18.72 57.13 48.12
CA LEU A 8 19.04 57.14 46.68
C LEU A 8 19.49 55.73 46.23
N PRO A 9 19.10 55.27 45.03
CA PRO A 9 19.65 54.05 44.44
C PRO A 9 21.05 54.31 43.82
N PRO A 10 21.95 53.32 43.82
CA PRO A 10 23.23 53.41 43.12
C PRO A 10 23.08 53.24 41.59
N ALA A 11 24.03 53.83 40.85
CA ALA A 11 24.05 53.91 39.39
C ALA A 11 24.21 52.55 38.68
N PRO A 12 23.66 52.38 37.45
CA PRO A 12 23.82 51.15 36.70
C PRO A 12 25.20 51.07 36.01
N HIS A 13 25.95 50.01 36.32
CA HIS A 13 27.16 49.63 35.58
C HIS A 13 26.79 49.12 34.19
N ARG A 14 27.29 49.81 33.14
CA ARG A 14 27.19 49.36 31.76
C ARG A 14 28.20 48.24 31.50
N TRP A 15 27.70 47.01 31.39
CA TRP A 15 28.45 45.90 30.84
C TRP A 15 28.41 45.98 29.31
N THR A 16 29.56 46.24 28.68
CA THR A 16 29.74 46.06 27.24
C THR A 16 30.09 44.60 26.98
N TYR A 17 29.16 43.85 26.40
CA TYR A 17 29.44 42.50 25.90
C TYR A 17 30.10 42.59 24.52
N PRO A 18 31.19 41.84 24.24
CA PRO A 18 31.69 41.70 22.88
C PRO A 18 30.70 40.86 22.05
N VAL A 19 30.33 41.39 20.88
CA VAL A 19 29.49 40.70 19.89
C VAL A 19 30.29 39.52 19.33
N ALA A 20 29.92 38.31 19.71
CA ALA A 20 30.36 37.10 19.02
C ALA A 20 29.66 37.05 17.65
N MET A 21 30.43 37.21 16.57
CA MET A 21 29.94 36.98 15.21
C MET A 21 29.66 35.49 15.04
N SER A 22 28.37 35.12 15.00
CA SER A 22 27.95 33.77 14.67
C SER A 22 28.17 33.54 13.17
N THR A 23 29.20 32.78 12.84
CA THR A 23 29.45 32.30 11.47
C THR A 23 28.38 31.27 11.10
N ASN A 24 27.50 31.65 10.19
CA ASN A 24 26.48 30.78 9.62
C ASN A 24 27.17 29.81 8.62
N PRO A 25 27.09 28.48 8.77
CA PRO A 25 27.61 27.56 7.77
C PRO A 25 26.77 27.63 6.48
N ALA A 26 27.46 27.65 5.34
CA ALA A 26 26.87 27.76 4.01
C ALA A 26 26.00 26.53 3.65
N PRO A 27 24.97 26.71 2.79
CA PRO A 27 24.16 25.59 2.32
C PRO A 27 24.98 24.65 1.44
N ASN A 28 24.73 23.35 1.65
CA ASN A 28 25.39 22.22 1.03
C ASN A 28 25.51 22.32 -0.50
N GLY A 29 26.68 21.90 -0.98
CA GLY A 29 27.09 21.99 -2.38
C GLY A 29 26.12 21.36 -3.36
N ARG A 30 25.88 22.08 -4.45
CA ARG A 30 25.22 21.55 -5.65
C ARG A 30 26.03 20.36 -6.17
N LEU A 31 25.41 19.17 -6.22
CA LEU A 31 26.01 18.02 -6.91
C LEU A 31 26.34 18.42 -8.35
N SER A 32 27.58 18.14 -8.76
CA SER A 32 28.12 18.58 -10.04
C SER A 32 27.30 18.00 -11.22
N PRO A 33 26.84 18.84 -12.17
CA PRO A 33 26.06 18.41 -13.35
C PRO A 33 26.76 17.35 -14.23
N ALA A 34 28.07 17.17 -14.04
CA ALA A 34 28.88 16.20 -14.76
C ALA A 34 28.55 14.74 -14.40
N VAL A 35 28.12 14.46 -13.16
CA VAL A 35 27.80 13.09 -12.71
C VAL A 35 26.47 12.63 -13.30
N TYR A 36 25.47 13.51 -13.36
CA TYR A 36 24.18 13.22 -13.98
C TYR A 36 24.32 12.95 -15.49
N ARG A 37 25.13 13.74 -16.20
CA ARG A 37 25.40 13.51 -17.63
C ARG A 37 26.13 12.19 -17.89
N ARG A 38 27.14 11.84 -17.08
CA ARG A 38 27.87 10.57 -17.21
C ARG A 38 26.98 9.36 -16.94
N ARG A 39 26.13 9.40 -15.91
CA ARG A 39 25.18 8.32 -15.61
C ARG A 39 24.12 8.18 -16.70
N ARG A 40 23.59 9.29 -17.22
CA ARG A 40 22.61 9.27 -18.31
C ARG A 40 23.20 8.72 -19.63
N LEU A 41 24.48 8.98 -19.90
CA LEU A 41 25.17 8.45 -21.08
C LEU A 41 25.42 6.94 -20.96
N MET A 42 25.74 6.45 -19.77
CA MET A 42 25.87 5.00 -19.50
C MET A 42 24.53 4.27 -19.62
N VAL A 43 23.44 4.87 -19.11
CA VAL A 43 22.09 4.31 -19.25
C VAL A 43 21.67 4.25 -20.71
N LEU A 44 21.90 5.32 -21.50
CA LEU A 44 21.57 5.33 -22.92
C LEU A 44 22.38 4.29 -23.72
N LEU A 45 23.68 4.15 -23.44
CA LEU A 45 24.51 3.10 -24.09
C LEU A 45 24.05 1.69 -23.71
N GLY A 46 23.68 1.45 -22.45
CA GLY A 46 23.12 0.18 -22.01
C GLY A 46 21.81 -0.15 -22.72
N VAL A 47 20.90 0.82 -22.82
CA VAL A 47 19.63 0.66 -23.54
C VAL A 47 19.85 0.36 -25.02
N VAL A 48 20.79 1.06 -25.68
CA VAL A 48 21.13 0.80 -27.09
C VAL A 48 21.71 -0.61 -27.27
N ALA A 49 22.59 -1.07 -26.37
CA ALA A 49 23.14 -2.42 -26.44
C ALA A 49 22.07 -3.51 -26.28
N VAL A 50 21.10 -3.29 -25.37
CA VAL A 50 19.96 -4.20 -25.17
C VAL A 50 19.07 -4.24 -26.42
N ILE A 51 18.79 -3.09 -27.04
CA ILE A 51 18.01 -3.01 -28.28
C ILE A 51 18.71 -3.76 -29.41
N VAL A 52 20.03 -3.58 -29.58
CA VAL A 52 20.80 -4.31 -30.60
C VAL A 52 20.80 -5.81 -30.34
N ALA A 53 20.93 -6.26 -29.09
CA ALA A 53 20.84 -7.67 -28.74
C ALA A 53 19.47 -8.27 -29.06
N ILE A 54 18.38 -7.54 -28.76
CA ILE A 54 17.02 -7.94 -29.11
C ILE A 54 16.85 -8.04 -30.63
N VAL A 55 17.32 -7.04 -31.38
CA VAL A 55 17.28 -7.05 -32.85
C VAL A 55 18.07 -8.22 -33.42
N LEU A 56 19.24 -8.56 -32.89
CA LEU A 56 20.04 -9.71 -33.36
C LEU A 56 19.40 -11.07 -33.03
N VAL A 57 18.62 -11.15 -31.93
CA VAL A 57 17.83 -12.35 -31.61
C VAL A 57 16.63 -12.49 -32.56
N ILE A 58 15.97 -11.38 -32.90
CA ILE A 58 14.84 -11.35 -33.84
C ILE A 58 15.30 -11.62 -35.28
N VAL A 59 16.46 -11.09 -35.68
CA VAL A 59 16.97 -11.14 -37.06
C VAL A 59 17.87 -12.36 -37.30
N ARG A 60 17.81 -13.43 -36.48
CA ARG A 60 18.54 -14.67 -36.79
C ARG A 60 18.17 -15.15 -38.20
N PRO A 61 19.09 -15.16 -39.17
CA PRO A 61 18.83 -15.75 -40.47
C PRO A 61 19.01 -17.26 -40.30
N GLY A 62 17.91 -17.93 -40.02
CA GLY A 62 17.83 -19.39 -40.00
C GLY A 62 17.91 -19.92 -41.44
N SER A 63 19.00 -20.61 -41.74
CA SER A 63 19.15 -21.52 -42.86
C SER A 63 18.29 -22.78 -42.66
N SER A 64 17.30 -23.00 -43.52
CA SER A 64 16.89 -24.33 -44.02
C SER A 64 15.76 -24.25 -45.05
N GLN A 65 15.82 -25.19 -45.98
CA GLN A 65 15.08 -25.33 -47.24
C GLN A 65 13.57 -25.60 -47.07
N GLY A 66 12.79 -25.23 -48.09
CA GLY A 66 11.45 -25.76 -48.33
C GLY A 66 10.60 -24.88 -49.25
N ASP A 67 10.20 -25.44 -50.38
CA ASP A 67 9.68 -24.85 -51.61
C ASP A 67 8.44 -23.92 -51.56
N GLU A 68 8.41 -23.04 -52.56
CA GLU A 68 7.33 -22.17 -53.04
C GLU A 68 6.01 -22.90 -53.37
N LYS A 69 4.88 -22.34 -52.90
CA LYS A 69 3.71 -22.09 -53.78
C LYS A 69 2.76 -20.99 -53.25
N THR A 70 2.50 -20.03 -54.14
CA THR A 70 1.70 -18.80 -54.14
C THR A 70 0.21 -18.91 -53.74
N ALA A 71 -0.29 -18.03 -52.84
CA ALA A 71 -1.23 -16.91 -53.11
C ALA A 71 -1.97 -16.36 -51.83
N PRO A 72 -2.36 -15.06 -51.77
CA PRO A 72 -2.84 -14.33 -50.56
C PRO A 72 -4.38 -14.38 -50.37
N PRO A 73 -4.98 -14.04 -49.18
CA PRO A 73 -5.06 -12.63 -48.73
C PRO A 73 -5.24 -12.38 -47.20
N ALA A 74 -5.38 -11.08 -46.90
CA ALA A 74 -6.15 -10.47 -45.81
C ALA A 74 -5.48 -10.29 -44.43
N ALA A 75 -5.21 -9.00 -44.17
CA ALA A 75 -4.95 -8.44 -42.85
C ALA A 75 -6.04 -8.84 -41.84
N LYS A 76 -5.61 -9.33 -40.68
CA LYS A 76 -6.37 -9.25 -39.44
C LYS A 76 -5.43 -8.85 -38.31
N THR A 77 -5.66 -7.63 -37.83
CA THR A 77 -5.28 -7.16 -36.50
C THR A 77 -5.68 -8.25 -35.50
N THR A 78 -4.70 -8.83 -34.81
CA THR A 78 -4.95 -9.69 -33.66
C THR A 78 -4.52 -8.88 -32.46
N ASP A 79 -5.50 -8.26 -31.79
CA ASP A 79 -5.38 -7.86 -30.41
C ASP A 79 -4.99 -9.11 -29.62
N SER A 80 -3.79 -9.12 -29.06
CA SER A 80 -3.38 -10.10 -28.08
C SER A 80 -4.07 -9.74 -26.79
N PRO A 81 -5.01 -10.54 -26.25
CA PRO A 81 -5.46 -10.32 -24.88
C PRO A 81 -4.25 -10.55 -23.98
N ALA A 82 -3.96 -9.58 -23.11
CA ALA A 82 -3.11 -9.83 -21.96
C ALA A 82 -3.74 -11.01 -21.19
N SER A 83 -2.97 -12.08 -21.03
CA SER A 83 -3.36 -13.24 -20.23
C SER A 83 -3.37 -12.83 -18.77
N THR A 84 -4.46 -12.26 -18.28
CA THR A 84 -4.77 -12.19 -16.85
C THR A 84 -4.88 -13.62 -16.36
N ALA A 85 -3.89 -14.09 -15.60
CA ALA A 85 -4.01 -15.34 -14.86
C ALA A 85 -5.27 -15.25 -13.98
N PRO A 86 -6.10 -16.30 -13.88
CA PRO A 86 -7.27 -16.27 -13.02
C PRO A 86 -6.79 -15.99 -11.59
N GLU A 87 -7.18 -14.84 -11.05
CA GLU A 87 -6.96 -14.52 -9.65
C GLU A 87 -7.70 -15.57 -8.83
N THR A 88 -6.99 -16.26 -7.95
CA THR A 88 -7.63 -17.13 -6.97
C THR A 88 -8.28 -16.21 -5.95
N VAL A 89 -9.57 -16.37 -5.70
CA VAL A 89 -10.33 -15.53 -4.77
C VAL A 89 -10.74 -16.32 -3.54
N LEU A 90 -10.92 -15.60 -2.42
CA LEU A 90 -11.40 -16.17 -1.17
C LEU A 90 -12.85 -16.66 -1.30
N PRO A 91 -13.21 -17.81 -0.70
CA PRO A 91 -14.60 -18.27 -0.63
C PRO A 91 -15.49 -17.27 0.12
N THR A 92 -16.77 -17.21 -0.27
CA THR A 92 -17.81 -16.42 0.43
C THR A 92 -18.74 -17.28 1.28
N GLU A 93 -18.47 -18.59 1.35
CA GLU A 93 -19.24 -19.57 2.10
C GLU A 93 -18.30 -20.40 2.99
N GLU A 94 -18.87 -21.10 3.97
CA GLU A 94 -18.10 -22.00 4.81
C GLU A 94 -17.40 -23.07 3.97
N THR A 95 -16.10 -23.25 4.22
CA THR A 95 -15.28 -24.22 3.49
C THR A 95 -14.34 -24.94 4.44
N ALA A 96 -14.11 -26.23 4.15
CA ALA A 96 -13.14 -27.06 4.84
C ALA A 96 -11.98 -27.38 3.88
N ALA A 97 -10.77 -27.36 4.40
CA ALA A 97 -9.57 -27.78 3.70
C ALA A 97 -8.67 -28.54 4.66
N ASP A 98 -8.19 -29.70 4.23
CA ASP A 98 -7.25 -30.53 4.98
C ASP A 98 -5.81 -30.11 4.69
N GLY A 99 -4.95 -30.06 5.71
CA GLY A 99 -3.54 -29.77 5.55
C GLY A 99 -2.88 -29.27 6.83
N ALA A 100 -1.57 -29.05 6.76
CA ALA A 100 -0.85 -28.40 7.86
C ALA A 100 -1.25 -26.91 7.93
N PRO A 101 -1.42 -26.33 9.13
CA PRO A 101 -1.68 -24.91 9.25
C PRO A 101 -0.51 -24.10 8.71
N CYS A 102 -0.79 -22.91 8.18
CA CYS A 102 0.25 -21.97 7.79
C CYS A 102 1.06 -21.51 9.00
N ASP A 103 2.39 -21.39 8.83
CA ASP A 103 3.23 -20.69 9.80
C ASP A 103 2.96 -19.18 9.67
N PRO A 104 2.55 -18.47 10.73
CA PRO A 104 2.26 -17.04 10.67
C PRO A 104 3.39 -16.20 10.10
N SER A 105 4.65 -16.59 10.34
CA SER A 105 5.83 -15.90 9.82
C SER A 105 6.06 -16.09 8.31
N GLN A 106 5.32 -17.01 7.70
CA GLN A 106 5.38 -17.33 6.27
C GLN A 106 4.14 -16.87 5.51
N VAL A 107 3.22 -16.15 6.14
CA VAL A 107 2.05 -15.56 5.45
C VAL A 107 2.25 -14.05 5.36
N LEU A 108 2.12 -13.53 4.15
CA LEU A 108 2.05 -12.11 3.89
C LEU A 108 0.57 -11.72 3.75
N VAL A 109 0.12 -10.81 4.60
CA VAL A 109 -1.20 -10.17 4.52
C VAL A 109 -1.01 -8.73 4.04
N GLU A 110 -1.80 -8.30 3.07
CA GLU A 110 -1.77 -6.96 2.50
C GLU A 110 -3.17 -6.34 2.53
N ALA A 111 -3.29 -5.16 3.15
CA ALA A 111 -4.49 -4.35 3.09
C ALA A 111 -4.62 -3.69 1.71
N VAL A 112 -5.82 -3.74 1.12
CA VAL A 112 -6.07 -3.21 -0.23
C VAL A 112 -7.29 -2.30 -0.21
N THR A 113 -7.18 -1.19 -0.93
CA THR A 113 -8.30 -0.32 -1.28
C THR A 113 -8.36 -0.16 -2.80
N ASP A 114 -9.55 0.02 -3.37
CA ASP A 114 -9.73 0.20 -4.81
C ASP A 114 -9.12 1.52 -5.33
N MET A 115 -9.04 2.55 -4.49
CA MET A 115 -8.41 3.84 -4.81
C MET A 115 -7.58 4.34 -3.63
N GLY A 116 -6.72 5.32 -3.89
CA GLY A 116 -5.97 6.04 -2.84
C GLY A 116 -6.63 7.35 -2.40
N GLN A 117 -7.65 7.82 -3.12
CA GLN A 117 -8.31 9.10 -2.88
C GLN A 117 -9.77 8.97 -3.32
N TYR A 118 -10.68 9.50 -2.50
CA TYR A 118 -12.13 9.42 -2.73
C TYR A 118 -12.74 10.81 -2.57
N GLN A 119 -13.50 11.24 -3.56
CA GLN A 119 -14.29 12.47 -3.54
C GLN A 119 -15.54 12.31 -2.68
N ALA A 120 -16.27 13.41 -2.48
CA ALA A 120 -17.55 13.38 -1.79
C ALA A 120 -18.51 12.36 -2.41
N GLY A 121 -19.06 11.47 -1.58
CA GLY A 121 -19.98 10.42 -2.01
C GLY A 121 -19.34 9.14 -2.55
N GLU A 122 -18.04 9.15 -2.86
CA GLU A 122 -17.30 7.93 -3.17
C GLU A 122 -17.00 7.16 -1.89
N GLN A 123 -17.20 5.85 -1.92
CA GLN A 123 -17.06 4.95 -0.77
C GLN A 123 -15.87 4.00 -1.02
N PRO A 124 -14.92 3.90 -0.07
CA PRO A 124 -13.81 2.97 -0.18
C PRO A 124 -14.27 1.51 -0.22
N GLN A 125 -13.70 0.75 -1.16
CA GLN A 125 -13.83 -0.70 -1.21
C GLN A 125 -12.60 -1.32 -0.58
N LEU A 126 -12.78 -1.97 0.57
CA LEU A 126 -11.73 -2.59 1.36
C LEU A 126 -11.60 -4.06 0.98
N SER A 127 -10.37 -4.51 0.74
CA SER A 127 -10.03 -5.90 0.41
C SER A 127 -8.75 -6.33 1.12
N VAL A 128 -8.48 -7.63 1.10
CA VAL A 128 -7.23 -8.23 1.56
C VAL A 128 -6.62 -9.09 0.46
N SER A 129 -5.29 -9.11 0.39
CA SER A 129 -4.51 -10.08 -0.38
C SER A 129 -3.66 -10.90 0.59
N ILE A 130 -3.68 -12.22 0.43
CA ILE A 130 -2.99 -13.18 1.29
C ILE A 130 -2.06 -14.03 0.43
N THR A 131 -0.78 -14.07 0.79
CA THR A 131 0.23 -14.86 0.07
C THR A 131 0.99 -15.76 1.03
N ASN A 132 1.05 -17.06 0.74
CA ASN A 132 1.99 -17.97 1.39
C ASN A 132 3.40 -17.76 0.80
N THR A 133 4.31 -17.22 1.60
CA THR A 133 5.72 -16.99 1.26
C THR A 133 6.64 -18.16 1.62
N GLY A 134 6.08 -19.20 2.23
CA GLY A 134 6.75 -20.46 2.52
C GLY A 134 7.01 -21.30 1.27
N LYS A 135 7.38 -22.57 1.49
CA LYS A 135 7.74 -23.50 0.39
C LYS A 135 6.73 -24.61 0.17
N ASN A 136 5.84 -24.84 1.13
CA ASN A 136 4.85 -25.90 1.10
C ASN A 136 3.45 -25.28 1.10
N VAL A 137 2.49 -25.96 0.49
CA VAL A 137 1.07 -25.63 0.66
C VAL A 137 0.72 -25.72 2.15
N CYS A 138 -0.07 -24.77 2.63
CA CYS A 138 -0.58 -24.75 3.99
C CYS A 138 -2.04 -24.28 4.00
N VAL A 139 -2.73 -24.49 5.11
CA VAL A 139 -4.13 -24.09 5.30
C VAL A 139 -4.20 -22.91 6.27
N LEU A 140 -5.00 -21.89 5.92
CA LEU A 140 -5.28 -20.72 6.74
C LEU A 140 -6.79 -20.53 6.83
N ASN A 141 -7.30 -20.12 8.00
CA ASN A 141 -8.67 -19.63 8.07
C ASN A 141 -8.73 -18.21 7.51
N ALA A 142 -9.34 -18.05 6.35
CA ALA A 142 -9.57 -16.76 5.73
C ALA A 142 -11.07 -16.45 5.65
N GLY A 143 -11.88 -17.01 6.54
CA GLY A 143 -13.29 -16.66 6.68
C GLY A 143 -13.50 -15.34 7.41
N THR A 144 -14.71 -14.77 7.31
CA THR A 144 -15.05 -13.51 7.99
C THR A 144 -14.98 -13.59 9.52
N ALA A 145 -15.04 -14.80 10.10
CA ALA A 145 -14.80 -15.02 11.52
C ALA A 145 -13.34 -14.81 11.95
N ALA A 146 -12.39 -14.97 11.02
CA ALA A 146 -10.95 -14.79 11.25
C ALA A 146 -10.38 -13.53 10.61
N GLN A 147 -11.19 -12.75 9.88
CA GLN A 147 -10.79 -11.49 9.26
C GLN A 147 -11.28 -10.28 10.07
N GLU A 148 -10.39 -9.34 10.33
CA GLU A 148 -10.75 -8.02 10.87
C GLU A 148 -10.12 -6.91 10.03
N PHE A 149 -10.93 -5.97 9.56
CA PHE A 149 -10.51 -4.75 8.88
C PHE A 149 -10.66 -3.59 9.85
N THR A 150 -9.61 -2.80 10.03
CA THR A 150 -9.61 -1.64 10.93
C THR A 150 -9.20 -0.39 10.16
N ILE A 151 -9.98 0.69 10.30
CA ILE A 151 -9.68 2.00 9.74
C ILE A 151 -9.33 2.96 10.87
N SER A 152 -8.15 3.58 10.76
CA SER A 152 -7.65 4.55 11.74
C SER A 152 -7.15 5.84 11.08
N SER A 153 -7.02 6.88 11.90
CA SER A 153 -6.30 8.12 11.54
C SER A 153 -5.52 8.59 12.77
N GLY A 154 -4.19 8.65 12.66
CA GLY A 154 -3.32 8.82 13.83
C GLY A 154 -3.50 7.65 14.81
N ASP A 155 -3.73 7.95 16.08
CA ASP A 155 -3.96 6.95 17.13
C ASP A 155 -5.45 6.58 17.29
N GLU A 156 -6.36 7.22 16.54
CA GLU A 156 -7.80 7.01 16.66
C GLU A 156 -8.29 5.94 15.69
N VAL A 157 -9.03 4.95 16.21
CA VAL A 157 -9.76 3.98 15.40
C VAL A 157 -11.15 4.54 15.10
N TYR A 158 -11.46 4.67 13.82
CA TYR A 158 -12.76 5.15 13.36
C TYR A 158 -13.72 4.00 13.11
N TRP A 159 -13.24 2.89 12.58
CA TRP A 159 -14.12 1.79 12.17
C TRP A 159 -13.43 0.43 12.26
N ARG A 160 -14.19 -0.60 12.62
CA ARG A 160 -13.79 -2.01 12.60
C ARG A 160 -14.86 -2.85 11.92
N SER A 161 -14.48 -3.82 11.09
CA SER A 161 -15.44 -4.75 10.48
C SER A 161 -16.13 -5.64 11.50
N SER A 162 -15.45 -5.94 12.60
CA SER A 162 -15.95 -6.74 13.71
C SER A 162 -17.06 -6.03 14.50
N ASP A 163 -17.11 -4.70 14.46
CA ASP A 163 -18.19 -3.94 15.08
C ASP A 163 -19.50 -4.22 14.35
N CYS A 164 -20.42 -4.87 15.05
CA CYS A 164 -21.74 -5.24 14.55
C CYS A 164 -21.72 -6.31 13.45
N GLN A 165 -20.62 -7.05 13.32
CA GLN A 165 -20.60 -8.24 12.48
C GLN A 165 -21.62 -9.27 12.99
N SER A 166 -22.36 -9.85 12.05
CA SER A 166 -23.27 -10.97 12.29
C SER A 166 -22.93 -12.09 11.32
N ASP A 167 -23.31 -13.32 11.67
CA ASP A 167 -23.18 -14.50 10.81
C ASP A 167 -21.76 -14.69 10.25
N ALA A 168 -20.77 -14.51 11.12
CA ALA A 168 -19.37 -14.75 10.79
C ALA A 168 -19.14 -16.22 10.44
N ILE A 169 -18.38 -16.48 9.38
CA ILE A 169 -18.09 -17.84 8.90
C ILE A 169 -16.60 -18.12 8.91
N ASP A 170 -16.25 -19.38 9.17
CA ASP A 170 -14.91 -19.90 8.94
C ASP A 170 -14.78 -20.36 7.48
N ALA A 171 -13.63 -20.09 6.86
CA ALA A 171 -13.33 -20.55 5.51
C ALA A 171 -11.87 -21.00 5.44
N GLN A 172 -11.67 -22.31 5.47
CA GLN A 172 -10.34 -22.92 5.39
C GLN A 172 -9.85 -22.90 3.94
N VAL A 173 -8.76 -22.17 3.69
CA VAL A 173 -8.20 -22.00 2.34
C VAL A 173 -6.80 -22.59 2.27
N SER A 174 -6.57 -23.42 1.25
CA SER A 174 -5.23 -23.94 0.92
C SER A 174 -4.43 -22.90 0.13
N LEU A 175 -3.39 -22.36 0.75
CA LEU A 175 -2.52 -21.35 0.13
C LEU A 175 -1.34 -22.02 -0.57
N THR A 176 -1.32 -21.92 -1.90
CA THR A 176 -0.16 -22.34 -2.70
C THR A 176 0.97 -21.31 -2.59
N PRO A 177 2.22 -21.74 -2.37
CA PRO A 177 3.37 -20.84 -2.30
C PRO A 177 3.42 -19.84 -3.47
N GLY A 178 3.61 -18.56 -3.13
CA GLY A 178 3.78 -17.46 -4.07
C GLY A 178 2.55 -17.08 -4.90
N THR A 179 1.39 -17.71 -4.66
CA THR A 179 0.14 -17.37 -5.33
C THR A 179 -0.72 -16.51 -4.40
N PRO A 180 -0.94 -15.22 -4.70
CA PRO A 180 -1.83 -14.39 -3.90
C PRO A 180 -3.28 -14.85 -4.06
N VAL A 181 -4.02 -14.80 -2.95
CA VAL A 181 -5.46 -15.01 -2.91
C VAL A 181 -6.11 -13.75 -2.33
N SER A 182 -7.07 -13.18 -3.05
CA SER A 182 -7.71 -11.91 -2.68
C SER A 182 -9.19 -12.07 -2.32
N SER A 183 -9.76 -11.09 -1.61
CA SER A 183 -11.22 -11.01 -1.38
C SER A 183 -12.00 -11.20 -2.68
N ALA A 184 -12.99 -12.11 -2.69
CA ALA A 184 -13.92 -12.22 -3.82
C ALA A 184 -14.87 -11.02 -3.93
N VAL A 185 -15.30 -10.49 -2.78
CA VAL A 185 -16.17 -9.32 -2.68
C VAL A 185 -15.55 -8.34 -1.68
N PRO A 186 -15.31 -7.08 -2.05
CA PRO A 186 -14.79 -6.08 -1.13
C PRO A 186 -15.86 -5.64 -0.12
N ILE A 187 -15.41 -5.21 1.06
CA ILE A 187 -16.27 -4.51 2.03
C ILE A 187 -16.38 -3.05 1.60
N VAL A 188 -17.60 -2.58 1.34
CA VAL A 188 -17.83 -1.15 1.09
C VAL A 188 -17.96 -0.42 2.42
N TRP A 189 -17.03 0.48 2.71
CA TRP A 189 -17.11 1.31 3.91
C TRP A 189 -17.88 2.60 3.62
N ASP A 190 -18.94 2.82 4.39
CA ASP A 190 -19.89 3.91 4.24
C ASP A 190 -19.40 5.27 4.78
N ARG A 191 -18.11 5.36 5.13
CA ARG A 191 -17.46 6.56 5.71
C ARG A 191 -18.09 6.96 7.05
N THR A 192 -18.51 5.98 7.84
CA THR A 192 -19.00 6.21 9.20
C THR A 192 -18.14 5.55 10.27
N ARG A 193 -18.24 6.07 11.49
CA ARG A 193 -17.64 5.47 12.67
C ARG A 193 -18.37 4.19 13.07
N SER A 194 -17.67 3.25 13.69
CA SER A 194 -18.30 2.10 14.33
C SER A 194 -17.90 1.94 15.80
N SER A 195 -18.80 1.30 16.53
CA SER A 195 -18.58 0.67 17.82
C SER A 195 -19.67 -0.38 18.05
N THR A 196 -19.48 -1.26 19.03
CA THR A 196 -20.48 -2.27 19.44
C THR A 196 -21.82 -1.67 19.89
N ASP A 197 -21.87 -0.39 20.26
CA ASP A 197 -23.11 0.31 20.65
C ASP A 197 -23.87 0.91 19.44
N THR A 198 -23.27 0.92 18.25
CA THR A 198 -23.84 1.56 17.04
C THR A 198 -24.52 0.57 16.09
N CYS A 199 -24.76 -0.67 16.52
CA CYS A 199 -25.31 -1.73 15.66
C CYS A 199 -26.76 -1.52 15.27
N THR A 200 -27.51 -0.77 16.07
CA THR A 200 -28.91 -0.42 15.81
C THR A 200 -29.07 1.08 15.93
N GLY A 201 -28.66 1.83 14.92
CA GLY A 201 -28.78 3.29 14.93
C GLY A 201 -28.02 3.98 13.81
N ALA A 202 -28.12 5.31 13.82
CA ALA A 202 -27.30 6.13 12.95
C ALA A 202 -25.85 6.14 13.46
N ARG A 203 -24.90 6.06 12.52
CA ARG A 203 -23.47 6.20 12.79
C ARG A 203 -23.01 7.61 12.43
N GLU A 204 -22.06 8.12 13.21
CA GLU A 204 -21.45 9.41 12.93
C GLU A 204 -20.59 9.33 11.68
N ALA A 205 -20.72 10.30 10.78
CA ALA A 205 -19.84 10.39 9.61
C ALA A 205 -18.41 10.74 10.03
N VAL A 206 -17.42 10.15 9.36
CA VAL A 206 -16.02 10.49 9.61
C VAL A 206 -15.65 11.83 8.96
N PRO A 207 -14.61 12.53 9.46
CA PRO A 207 -14.07 13.70 8.80
C PRO A 207 -13.69 13.44 7.34
N ALA A 208 -14.13 14.33 6.47
CA ALA A 208 -13.71 14.42 5.07
C ALA A 208 -13.38 15.89 4.81
N ASP A 209 -12.25 16.14 4.13
CA ASP A 209 -11.70 17.46 3.71
C ASP A 209 -10.17 17.30 3.55
N GLY A 210 -9.76 16.26 2.81
CA GLY A 210 -8.35 15.84 2.72
C GLY A 210 -7.84 15.05 3.93
N ALA A 211 -8.74 14.49 4.74
CA ALA A 211 -8.39 13.64 5.87
C ALA A 211 -7.71 12.34 5.39
N SER A 212 -6.66 11.93 6.10
CA SER A 212 -5.88 10.72 5.80
C SER A 212 -6.31 9.58 6.71
N TYR A 213 -6.61 8.44 6.12
CA TYR A 213 -6.95 7.20 6.81
C TYR A 213 -6.00 6.07 6.43
N HIS A 214 -5.88 5.11 7.33
CA HIS A 214 -5.08 3.91 7.16
C HIS A 214 -5.97 2.69 7.38
N LEU A 215 -5.98 1.78 6.40
CA LEU A 215 -6.58 0.46 6.52
C LEU A 215 -5.53 -0.54 6.99
N GLU A 216 -5.82 -1.22 8.09
CA GLU A 216 -5.10 -2.41 8.56
C GLU A 216 -6.02 -3.62 8.43
N VAL A 217 -5.47 -4.78 8.06
CA VAL A 217 -6.23 -6.04 8.02
C VAL A 217 -5.50 -7.10 8.82
N THR A 218 -6.23 -7.83 9.67
CA THR A 218 -5.73 -9.03 10.35
C THR A 218 -6.49 -10.24 9.83
N VAL A 219 -5.78 -11.32 9.51
CA VAL A 219 -6.36 -12.61 9.10
C VAL A 219 -5.78 -13.72 9.95
N ASP A 220 -6.63 -14.45 10.68
CA ASP A 220 -6.23 -15.55 11.59
C ASP A 220 -5.12 -15.13 12.58
N GLY A 221 -5.21 -13.90 13.08
CA GLY A 221 -4.22 -13.30 13.98
C GLY A 221 -2.96 -12.76 13.31
N ILE A 222 -2.87 -12.81 11.98
CA ILE A 222 -1.73 -12.29 11.20
C ILE A 222 -2.08 -10.90 10.67
N ALA A 223 -1.42 -9.87 11.20
CA ALA A 223 -1.63 -8.49 10.77
C ALA A 223 -0.98 -8.22 9.40
N SER A 224 -1.56 -7.28 8.67
CA SER A 224 -1.00 -6.79 7.40
C SER A 224 0.39 -6.21 7.60
N ALA A 225 1.32 -6.51 6.70
CA ALA A 225 2.72 -6.08 6.82
C ALA A 225 2.87 -4.55 6.84
N GLU A 226 2.00 -3.85 6.11
CA GLU A 226 1.85 -2.40 6.12
C GLU A 226 0.36 -2.03 6.08
N THR A 227 0.02 -0.84 6.59
CA THR A 227 -1.32 -0.28 6.42
C THR A 227 -1.48 0.34 5.03
N LYS A 228 -2.67 0.26 4.44
CA LYS A 228 -3.01 0.95 3.20
C LYS A 228 -3.55 2.35 3.47
N GLN A 229 -2.78 3.39 3.13
CA GLN A 229 -3.24 4.77 3.23
C GLN A 229 -4.22 5.13 2.10
N PHE A 230 -5.26 5.90 2.44
CA PHE A 230 -6.14 6.57 1.48
C PHE A 230 -6.68 7.91 2.03
N LEU A 231 -7.15 8.79 1.14
CA LEU A 231 -7.65 10.12 1.48
C LEU A 231 -9.14 10.27 1.21
N LEU A 232 -9.84 11.00 2.08
CA LEU A 232 -11.24 11.40 1.87
C LEU A 232 -11.37 12.92 1.69
N TYR A 233 -11.96 13.32 0.57
CA TYR A 233 -12.35 14.70 0.24
C TYR A 233 -13.87 14.91 0.34
#